data_AF-A0A946EPH0-F1
#
_entry.id   AF-A0A946EPH0-F1
#
_cell.length_a   1.000
_cell.length_b   1.000
_cell.length_c   1.000
_cell.angle_alpha   90.00
_cell.angle_beta   90.00
_cell.angle_gamma   90.00
#
_symmetry.space_group_name_H-M   'P 1'
#
loop_
_entity.id
_entity.type
_entity.pdbx_description
1 polymer ?
#
loop_
_entity_poly.entity_id
_entity_poly.type
_entity_poly.pdbx_seq_one_letter_code
_entity_poly.pdbx_strand_id
1 'polypeptide(L)'
;MLGKILFWETQLSTDSSIACGSCHSMENGGSDSRSFDPLSVHPGPDGNFGTPDDIRGSIGVQNQSCLGVLSDDPIFGLERQVTRRKSPSAINAMFDGRLFWDGRAGPQFLNPETGAVSIPGNTNPAAGALEAQAVGPIISDAEMGCEVRTWDDVRARLLAAAPLQYANDIPQAMLDTLSQFSDYESLFQMAFGSPEITGERIAFAIATYERTLLADQTPLDQFIAGNPNALSPQQVNGMNVFLNNCLPCHGGPFLADGVFHDIGVRPENEDQGRFGVTGNPGDIGRFKTPPLRNVELRAPYFHNGGKQTLAEVVSFYNGGGDFQNPDGGPGTPPLNLPAGAQANLVLFLEALTDERVRNALPPFDHPTLATHFRRGDSNRDGSVDISDAIHCLQYLFDGVPAFCEDATDMNDDGQLNIADPVRLLGRLFGGGEILPYPTELTRGPDLTADPLECLD
;
A
#
# COMPACT_ATOMS: atom_id res chain seq x y z
N MET A 1 8.24 -1.08 19.37
CA MET A 1 6.87 -0.59 19.63
C MET A 1 6.61 0.75 18.94
N LEU A 2 7.36 1.82 19.23
CA LEU A 2 7.19 3.12 18.55
C LEU A 2 7.07 2.99 17.02
N GLY A 3 7.95 2.21 16.38
CA GLY A 3 7.86 1.95 14.93
C GLY A 3 6.56 1.33 14.46
N LYS A 4 5.99 0.40 15.23
CA LYS A 4 4.70 -0.23 14.92
C LYS A 4 3.57 0.78 15.05
N ILE A 5 3.58 1.61 16.10
CA ILE A 5 2.62 2.71 16.27
C ILE A 5 2.70 3.67 15.08
N LEU A 6 3.90 4.14 14.72
CA LEU A 6 4.08 5.07 13.59
C LEU A 6 3.67 4.45 12.24
N PHE A 7 3.96 3.17 12.00
CA PHE A 7 3.57 2.49 10.76
C PHE A 7 2.05 2.49 10.53
N TRP A 8 1.27 2.48 11.61
CA TRP A 8 -0.19 2.49 11.61
C TRP A 8 -0.79 3.84 12.04
N GLU A 9 0.00 4.92 12.09
CA GLU A 9 -0.48 6.25 12.47
C GLU A 9 -0.94 7.04 11.24
N THR A 10 -2.25 7.21 11.09
CA THR A 10 -2.81 8.00 9.98
C THR A 10 -2.51 9.49 10.15
N GLN A 11 -2.30 9.97 11.37
CA GLN A 11 -1.91 11.36 11.64
C GLN A 11 -0.51 11.69 11.13
N LEU A 12 0.25 10.71 10.61
CA LEU A 12 1.44 11.02 9.82
C LEU A 12 1.08 11.63 8.46
N SER A 13 -0.11 11.40 7.89
CA SER A 13 -0.53 12.12 6.68
C SER A 13 -1.11 13.51 6.98
N THR A 14 -1.10 14.40 5.99
CA THR A 14 -1.58 15.79 6.14
C THR A 14 -3.08 15.88 6.46
N ASP A 15 -3.86 14.89 6.06
CA ASP A 15 -5.30 14.84 6.30
C ASP A 15 -5.71 13.77 7.34
N SER A 16 -4.74 13.18 8.06
CA SER A 16 -4.96 12.11 9.04
C SER A 16 -5.62 10.86 8.47
N SER A 17 -5.43 10.59 7.17
CA SER A 17 -6.13 9.53 6.45
C SER A 17 -5.32 8.39 5.88
N ILE A 18 -4.01 8.53 5.82
CA ILE A 18 -3.12 7.52 5.27
C ILE A 18 -2.03 7.23 6.31
N ALA A 19 -1.86 5.95 6.64
CA ALA A 19 -0.70 5.44 7.33
C ALA A 19 0.15 4.60 6.36
N CYS A 20 1.35 4.17 6.77
CA CYS A 20 2.10 3.18 5.98
C CYS A 20 1.26 1.91 5.79
N GLY A 21 0.56 1.47 6.84
CA GLY A 21 -0.34 0.32 6.83
C GLY A 21 -1.52 0.43 5.85
N SER A 22 -1.97 1.64 5.48
CA SER A 22 -3.04 1.83 4.48
C SER A 22 -2.64 1.30 3.10
N CYS A 23 -1.36 1.43 2.73
CA CYS A 23 -0.83 0.97 1.43
C CYS A 23 -0.04 -0.36 1.54
N HIS A 24 0.17 -0.85 2.76
CA HIS A 24 0.99 -2.01 3.08
C HIS A 24 0.31 -2.90 4.14
N SER A 25 -0.90 -3.35 3.82
CA SER A 25 -1.71 -4.22 4.68
C SER A 25 -1.09 -5.62 4.77
N MET A 26 -1.02 -6.19 5.97
CA MET A 26 -0.24 -7.40 6.22
C MET A 26 -0.88 -8.64 5.61
N GLU A 27 -2.18 -8.81 5.86
CA GLU A 27 -3.06 -9.83 5.32
C GLU A 27 -3.15 -9.82 3.79
N ASN A 28 -2.82 -8.69 3.16
CA ASN A 28 -2.63 -8.54 1.71
C ASN A 28 -1.16 -8.69 1.29
N GLY A 29 -0.41 -9.49 2.05
CA GLY A 29 1.00 -9.79 1.83
C GLY A 29 1.92 -8.58 1.95
N GLY A 30 1.54 -7.53 2.68
CA GLY A 30 2.29 -6.27 2.83
C GLY A 30 2.14 -5.31 1.65
N SER A 31 1.12 -5.47 0.81
CA SER A 31 0.80 -4.59 -0.33
C SER A 31 -0.59 -3.96 -0.13
N ASP A 32 -0.97 -3.07 -1.04
CA ASP A 32 -2.24 -2.35 -0.97
C ASP A 32 -3.37 -3.21 -1.53
N SER A 33 -4.38 -3.49 -0.68
CA SER A 33 -5.61 -4.16 -1.08
C SER A 33 -6.48 -3.30 -1.97
N ARG A 34 -6.41 -1.98 -1.82
CA ARG A 34 -7.25 -1.01 -2.53
C ARG A 34 -6.85 -0.87 -3.99
N SER A 35 -5.75 -1.49 -4.43
CA SER A 35 -5.34 -1.53 -5.84
C SER A 35 -6.35 -2.24 -6.77
N PHE A 36 -7.40 -2.86 -6.23
CA PHE A 36 -8.55 -3.35 -7.01
C PHE A 36 -9.67 -2.31 -7.19
N ASP A 37 -9.68 -1.26 -6.36
CA ASP A 37 -10.67 -0.19 -6.41
C ASP A 37 -10.56 0.57 -7.75
N PRO A 38 -11.66 0.82 -8.48
CA PRO A 38 -11.66 1.70 -9.65
C PRO A 38 -11.05 3.09 -9.40
N LEU A 39 -11.08 3.59 -8.16
CA LEU A 39 -10.46 4.85 -7.75
C LEU A 39 -8.93 4.75 -7.56
N SER A 40 -8.36 3.54 -7.60
CA SER A 40 -6.90 3.31 -7.48
C SER A 40 -6.15 3.33 -8.82
N VAL A 41 -6.76 3.92 -9.85
CA VAL A 41 -6.17 3.99 -11.20
C VAL A 41 -5.42 5.29 -11.39
N HIS A 42 -4.15 5.20 -11.78
CA HIS A 42 -3.37 6.32 -12.32
C HIS A 42 -3.31 6.17 -13.85
N PRO A 43 -3.54 7.24 -14.63
CA PRO A 43 -3.61 7.18 -16.10
C PRO A 43 -2.22 7.10 -16.78
N GLY A 44 -1.24 6.47 -16.11
CA GLY A 44 0.12 6.38 -16.61
C GLY A 44 0.80 7.72 -16.97
N PRO A 45 1.94 7.67 -17.69
CA PRO A 45 2.62 8.87 -18.16
C PRO A 45 1.91 9.58 -19.32
N ASP A 46 1.00 8.93 -20.05
CA ASP A 46 0.28 9.56 -21.17
C ASP A 46 -0.86 10.49 -20.71
N GLY A 47 -1.33 10.33 -19.46
CA GLY A 47 -2.32 11.17 -18.80
C GLY A 47 -3.77 10.85 -19.19
N ASN A 48 -4.02 9.77 -19.94
CA ASN A 48 -5.35 9.36 -20.37
C ASN A 48 -5.78 8.07 -19.66
N PHE A 49 -6.96 8.05 -19.06
CA PHE A 49 -7.51 6.82 -18.49
C PHE A 49 -7.95 5.83 -19.57
N GLY A 50 -7.85 4.54 -19.28
CA GLY A 50 -8.31 3.46 -20.14
C GLY A 50 -7.31 3.05 -21.22
N THR A 51 -6.05 3.43 -21.06
CA THR A 51 -4.94 3.09 -21.95
C THR A 51 -4.09 1.95 -21.38
N PRO A 52 -3.21 1.32 -22.19
CA PRO A 52 -2.37 0.21 -21.72
C PRO A 52 -1.34 0.55 -20.63
N ASP A 53 -1.05 1.83 -20.39
CA ASP A 53 -0.12 2.32 -19.36
C ASP A 53 -0.83 2.72 -18.05
N ASP A 54 -2.15 2.55 -17.96
CA ASP A 54 -2.89 2.65 -16.71
C ASP A 54 -2.23 1.79 -15.63
N ILE A 55 -2.08 2.37 -14.44
CA ILE A 55 -1.46 1.74 -13.29
C ILE A 55 -2.52 1.55 -12.21
N ARG A 56 -2.59 0.35 -11.65
CA ARG A 56 -3.27 0.09 -10.37
C ARG A 56 -2.31 0.42 -9.23
N GLY A 57 -2.42 1.65 -8.75
CA GLY A 57 -1.56 2.23 -7.72
C GLY A 57 -2.15 2.10 -6.32
N SER A 58 -1.64 2.96 -5.43
CA SER A 58 -2.11 3.16 -4.07
C SER A 58 -2.76 4.53 -3.96
N ILE A 59 -3.91 4.60 -3.31
CA ILE A 59 -4.60 5.86 -3.05
C ILE A 59 -3.91 6.55 -1.87
N GLY A 60 -3.38 7.75 -2.13
CA GLY A 60 -2.75 8.61 -1.14
C GLY A 60 -3.69 9.71 -0.63
N VAL A 61 -3.17 10.92 -0.49
CA VAL A 61 -3.90 12.09 0.01
C VAL A 61 -4.44 12.96 -1.13
N GLN A 62 -5.42 13.81 -0.80
CA GLN A 62 -5.87 14.86 -1.72
C GLN A 62 -4.79 15.92 -1.88
N ASN A 63 -4.72 16.51 -3.08
CA ASN A 63 -3.82 17.62 -3.34
C ASN A 63 -4.23 18.83 -2.49
N GLN A 64 -3.30 19.30 -1.65
CA GLN A 64 -3.57 20.35 -0.67
C GLN A 64 -2.31 21.07 -0.21
N SER A 65 -2.49 22.32 0.23
CA SER A 65 -1.48 23.03 1.03
C SER A 65 -1.34 22.41 2.42
N CYS A 66 -0.21 22.63 3.08
CA CYS A 66 0.01 22.18 4.46
C CYS A 66 -0.86 22.88 5.52
N LEU A 67 -1.70 23.83 5.11
CA LEU A 67 -2.75 24.43 5.94
C LEU A 67 -4.12 23.75 5.77
N GLY A 68 -4.19 22.65 5.00
CA GLY A 68 -5.42 21.90 4.74
C GLY A 68 -6.35 22.53 3.69
N VAL A 69 -5.85 23.52 2.92
CA VAL A 69 -6.61 24.08 1.80
C VAL A 69 -6.41 23.19 0.57
N LEU A 70 -7.50 22.55 0.13
CA LEU A 70 -7.53 21.71 -1.08
C LEU A 70 -7.22 22.52 -2.34
N SER A 71 -6.55 21.88 -3.29
CA SER A 71 -6.26 22.42 -4.61
C SER A 71 -6.55 21.39 -5.69
N ASP A 72 -6.94 21.86 -6.86
CA ASP A 72 -7.25 21.01 -8.01
C ASP A 72 -5.96 20.34 -8.52
N ASP A 73 -5.94 19.01 -8.54
CA ASP A 73 -4.90 18.23 -9.21
C ASP A 73 -5.20 18.13 -10.72
N PRO A 74 -4.21 18.29 -11.62
CA PRO A 74 -4.45 18.24 -13.06
C PRO A 74 -5.03 16.91 -13.59
N ILE A 75 -4.84 15.82 -12.86
CA ILE A 75 -5.29 14.47 -13.22
C ILE A 75 -6.52 14.08 -12.39
N PHE A 76 -6.44 14.28 -11.08
CA PHE A 76 -7.41 13.77 -10.12
C PHE A 76 -8.44 14.82 -9.67
N GLY A 77 -8.30 16.08 -10.08
CA GLY A 77 -9.15 17.17 -9.63
C GLY A 77 -9.12 17.33 -8.11
N LEU A 78 -10.28 17.24 -7.45
CA LEU A 78 -10.40 17.24 -5.99
C LEU A 78 -10.40 15.83 -5.37
N GLU A 79 -10.21 14.79 -6.17
CA GLU A 79 -10.07 13.42 -5.67
C GLU A 79 -8.68 13.18 -5.06
N ARG A 80 -8.53 12.03 -4.39
CA ARG A 80 -7.22 11.60 -3.87
C ARG A 80 -6.30 11.24 -5.01
N GLN A 81 -5.03 11.58 -4.84
CA GLN A 81 -4.00 11.21 -5.80
C GLN A 81 -3.70 9.70 -5.70
N VAL A 82 -3.35 9.11 -6.83
CA VAL A 82 -2.95 7.70 -6.92
C VAL A 82 -1.46 7.62 -7.24
N THR A 83 -0.74 6.68 -6.62
CA THR A 83 0.69 6.50 -6.91
C THR A 83 0.93 5.96 -8.32
N ARG A 84 2.08 6.34 -8.91
CA ARG A 84 2.50 5.92 -10.25
C ARG A 84 3.00 4.48 -10.36
N ARG A 85 2.99 3.73 -9.26
CA ARG A 85 3.34 2.31 -9.20
C ARG A 85 2.55 1.65 -8.09
N LYS A 86 2.27 0.36 -8.25
CA LYS A 86 1.71 -0.47 -7.20
C LYS A 86 2.66 -0.51 -6.00
N SER A 87 2.13 -0.49 -4.78
CA SER A 87 2.96 -0.65 -3.58
C SER A 87 3.66 -2.02 -3.56
N PRO A 88 5.00 -2.09 -3.41
CA PRO A 88 5.69 -3.36 -3.19
C PRO A 88 5.38 -3.91 -1.79
N SER A 89 5.67 -5.19 -1.56
CA SER A 89 5.52 -5.77 -0.22
C SER A 89 6.48 -5.16 0.79
N ALA A 90 5.97 -4.76 1.97
CA ALA A 90 6.79 -4.40 3.13
C ALA A 90 7.32 -5.62 3.89
N ILE A 91 6.70 -6.80 3.72
CA ILE A 91 7.10 -8.04 4.41
C ILE A 91 8.40 -8.56 3.82
N ASN A 92 9.34 -8.96 4.67
CA ASN A 92 10.69 -9.38 4.32
C ASN A 92 11.52 -8.29 3.59
N ALA A 93 11.10 -7.02 3.59
CA ALA A 93 11.81 -5.94 2.91
C ALA A 93 13.24 -5.73 3.44
N MET A 94 13.50 -6.10 4.71
CA MET A 94 14.82 -5.96 5.34
C MET A 94 15.96 -6.71 4.65
N PHE A 95 15.66 -7.69 3.80
CA PHE A 95 16.68 -8.49 3.12
C PHE A 95 17.15 -7.87 1.81
N ASP A 96 16.53 -6.78 1.39
CA ASP A 96 16.89 -6.10 0.17
C ASP A 96 17.71 -4.84 0.45
N GLY A 97 18.82 -4.71 -0.28
CA GLY A 97 19.70 -3.56 -0.20
C GLY A 97 19.22 -2.32 -0.93
N ARG A 98 18.20 -2.47 -1.78
CA ARG A 98 17.61 -1.40 -2.58
C ARG A 98 16.09 -1.53 -2.59
N LEU A 99 15.40 -0.61 -1.93
CA LEU A 99 13.94 -0.60 -1.86
C LEU A 99 13.32 0.32 -2.93
N PHE A 100 12.00 0.20 -3.06
CA PHE A 100 11.20 0.58 -4.24
C PHE A 100 11.50 -0.27 -5.50
N TRP A 101 10.61 -0.19 -6.49
CA TRP A 101 10.73 -0.91 -7.75
C TRP A 101 11.97 -0.53 -8.57
N ASP A 102 12.43 0.72 -8.48
CA ASP A 102 13.61 1.25 -9.18
C ASP A 102 14.91 1.20 -8.34
N GLY A 103 14.78 0.85 -7.05
CA GLY A 103 15.91 0.74 -6.13
C GLY A 103 16.47 2.08 -5.65
N ARG A 104 15.67 3.15 -5.66
CA ARG A 104 16.12 4.50 -5.25
C ARG A 104 16.47 4.62 -3.76
N ALA A 105 15.90 3.77 -2.90
CA ALA A 105 16.25 3.72 -1.48
C ALA A 105 17.37 2.70 -1.27
N GLY A 106 18.62 3.17 -1.21
CA GLY A 106 19.81 2.32 -1.14
C GLY A 106 20.36 2.12 0.28
N PRO A 107 21.55 1.49 0.42
CA PRO A 107 22.13 1.14 1.71
C PRO A 107 22.57 2.33 2.58
N GLN A 108 22.69 3.52 2.01
CA GLN A 108 23.04 4.73 2.74
C GLN A 108 21.77 5.47 3.15
N PHE A 109 21.69 5.85 4.42
CA PHE A 109 20.65 6.74 4.90
C PHE A 109 21.24 8.10 5.26
N LEU A 110 20.66 9.15 4.68
CA LEU A 110 20.96 10.54 5.00
C LEU A 110 19.88 11.07 5.93
N ASN A 111 20.28 11.75 7.00
CA ASN A 111 19.37 12.47 7.87
C ASN A 111 18.56 13.45 7.01
N PRO A 112 17.22 13.35 7.02
CA PRO A 112 16.41 14.10 6.05
C PRO A 112 16.27 15.59 6.40
N GLU A 113 16.68 16.00 7.60
CA GLU A 113 16.67 17.41 8.05
C GLU A 113 18.02 18.10 7.82
N THR A 114 19.13 17.37 7.95
CA THR A 114 20.49 17.94 7.90
C THR A 114 21.29 17.54 6.66
N GLY A 115 20.88 16.48 5.96
CA GLY A 115 21.64 15.86 4.87
C GLY A 115 22.89 15.10 5.32
N ALA A 116 23.17 15.03 6.62
CA ALA A 116 24.31 14.29 7.17
C ALA A 116 24.12 12.78 6.98
N VAL A 117 25.22 12.03 6.87
CA VAL A 117 25.16 10.57 6.78
C VAL A 117 24.87 9.99 8.16
N SER A 118 23.69 9.38 8.33
CA SER A 118 23.30 8.70 9.58
C SER A 118 23.66 7.23 9.55
N ILE A 119 23.47 6.57 8.40
CA ILE A 119 23.92 5.21 8.15
C ILE A 119 24.84 5.20 6.92
N PRO A 120 26.12 4.82 7.08
CA PRO A 120 27.02 4.73 5.95
C PRO A 120 26.72 3.49 5.09
N GLY A 121 26.60 3.67 3.78
CA GLY A 121 26.23 2.61 2.83
C GLY A 121 27.32 1.57 2.54
N ASN A 122 28.44 1.60 3.24
CA ASN A 122 29.59 0.70 3.04
C ASN A 122 29.72 -0.40 4.13
N THR A 123 28.83 -0.42 5.13
CA THR A 123 28.91 -1.37 6.26
C THR A 123 28.16 -2.67 6.00
N ASN A 124 26.99 -2.59 5.35
CA ASN A 124 26.17 -3.71 4.92
C ASN A 124 25.36 -3.28 3.67
N PRO A 125 25.25 -4.11 2.61
CA PRO A 125 24.44 -3.83 1.42
C PRO A 125 22.98 -3.47 1.68
N ALA A 126 22.41 -3.75 2.86
CA ALA A 126 21.05 -3.38 3.27
C ALA A 126 20.97 -2.45 4.51
N ALA A 127 22.08 -1.82 4.90
CA ALA A 127 22.19 -1.14 6.19
C ALA A 127 21.11 -0.07 6.43
N GLY A 128 20.87 0.81 5.44
CA GLY A 128 19.98 1.97 5.56
C GLY A 128 18.80 1.98 4.58
N ALA A 129 18.52 0.88 3.87
CA ALA A 129 17.53 0.87 2.80
C ALA A 129 16.10 1.11 3.30
N LEU A 130 15.74 0.50 4.44
CA LEU A 130 14.43 0.70 5.09
C LEU A 130 14.29 2.13 5.60
N GLU A 131 15.32 2.68 6.24
CA GLU A 131 15.33 4.07 6.70
C GLU A 131 15.17 5.05 5.53
N ALA A 132 15.88 4.81 4.43
CA ALA A 132 15.82 5.63 3.23
C ALA A 132 14.46 5.55 2.51
N GLN A 133 13.77 4.41 2.59
CA GLN A 133 12.44 4.24 2.02
C GLN A 133 11.34 4.88 2.89
N ALA A 134 11.45 4.79 4.21
CA ALA A 134 10.41 5.21 5.14
C ALA A 134 10.13 6.73 5.12
N VAL A 135 11.12 7.53 4.73
CA VAL A 135 11.02 9.01 4.75
C VAL A 135 10.26 9.60 3.57
N GLY A 136 10.31 8.96 2.39
CA GLY A 136 9.77 9.51 1.15
C GLY A 136 8.25 9.69 1.18
N PRO A 137 7.47 8.64 1.50
CA PRO A 137 6.00 8.74 1.50
C PRO A 137 5.45 9.82 2.43
N ILE A 138 6.07 10.01 3.60
CA ILE A 138 5.65 10.98 4.62
C ILE A 138 5.63 12.42 4.07
N ILE A 139 6.61 12.77 3.25
CA ILE A 139 6.74 14.11 2.67
C ILE A 139 6.14 14.24 1.26
N SER A 140 5.84 13.13 0.59
CA SER A 140 5.27 13.15 -0.76
C SER A 140 3.82 13.63 -0.75
N ASP A 141 3.54 14.73 -1.43
CA ASP A 141 2.21 15.32 -1.62
C ASP A 141 1.20 14.39 -2.30
N ALA A 142 1.64 13.39 -3.06
CA ALA A 142 0.78 12.36 -3.63
C ALA A 142 0.51 11.17 -2.69
N GLU A 143 1.37 10.91 -1.70
CA GLU A 143 1.27 9.74 -0.81
C GLU A 143 0.66 10.11 0.56
N MET A 144 1.40 10.83 1.41
CA MET A 144 0.97 11.21 2.76
C MET A 144 1.08 12.71 3.04
N GLY A 145 1.80 13.46 2.23
CA GLY A 145 2.25 14.82 2.46
C GLY A 145 1.30 15.91 1.97
N CYS A 146 1.85 17.09 1.74
CA CYS A 146 1.20 18.27 1.20
C CYS A 146 2.24 19.07 0.42
N GLU A 147 1.80 20.06 -0.33
CA GLU A 147 2.71 20.90 -1.10
C GLU A 147 3.76 21.55 -0.17
N VAL A 148 5.04 21.27 -0.43
CA VAL A 148 6.20 21.80 0.33
C VAL A 148 6.24 21.34 1.81
N ARG A 149 5.71 20.16 2.14
CA ARG A 149 5.78 19.61 3.51
C ARG A 149 7.20 19.50 4.05
N THR A 150 7.39 19.91 5.30
CA THR A 150 8.67 19.80 6.03
C THR A 150 8.58 18.83 7.22
N TRP A 151 9.74 18.45 7.76
CA TRP A 151 9.80 17.65 9.00
C TRP A 151 9.36 18.45 10.24
N ASP A 152 9.42 19.79 10.18
CA ASP A 152 8.85 20.64 11.22
C ASP A 152 7.33 20.50 11.27
N ASP A 153 6.66 20.41 10.12
CA ASP A 153 5.21 20.19 10.03
C ASP A 153 4.82 18.81 10.58
N VAL A 154 5.58 17.76 10.21
CA VAL A 154 5.37 16.40 10.73
C VAL A 154 5.53 16.37 12.25
N ARG A 155 6.58 17.00 12.78
CA ARG A 155 6.84 17.10 14.21
C ARG A 155 5.74 17.86 14.94
N ALA A 156 5.34 19.03 14.45
CA ALA A 156 4.29 19.85 15.06
C ALA A 156 2.97 19.07 15.17
N ARG A 157 2.67 18.25 14.14
CA ARG A 157 1.49 17.39 14.14
C ARG A 157 1.56 16.28 15.18
N LEU A 158 2.66 15.54 15.25
CA LEU A 158 2.84 14.49 16.26
C LEU A 158 2.81 15.06 17.69
N LEU A 159 3.31 16.28 17.92
CA LEU A 159 3.21 16.94 19.23
C LEU A 159 1.78 17.30 19.63
N ALA A 160 0.88 17.50 18.64
CA ALA A 160 -0.52 17.83 18.88
C ALA A 160 -1.45 16.60 18.86
N ALA A 161 -0.93 15.43 18.47
CA ALA A 161 -1.68 14.20 18.26
C ALA A 161 -1.68 13.30 19.50
N ALA A 162 -2.81 12.63 19.76
CA ALA A 162 -2.82 11.44 20.58
C ALA A 162 -2.46 10.23 19.70
N PRO A 163 -1.52 9.34 20.09
CA PRO A 163 -1.14 8.21 19.26
C PRO A 163 -2.33 7.29 18.95
N LEU A 164 -2.50 6.93 17.67
CA LEU A 164 -3.55 6.03 17.16
C LEU A 164 -4.98 6.48 17.48
N GLN A 165 -5.21 7.79 17.57
CA GLN A 165 -6.52 8.35 17.87
C GLN A 165 -7.62 7.89 16.91
N TYR A 166 -7.26 7.62 15.65
CA TYR A 166 -8.18 7.21 14.58
C TYR A 166 -8.04 5.72 14.22
N ALA A 167 -7.65 4.89 15.19
CA ALA A 167 -7.52 3.45 14.99
C ALA A 167 -8.35 2.66 16.00
N ASN A 168 -8.92 1.54 15.54
CA ASN A 168 -9.71 0.60 16.32
C ASN A 168 -8.95 -0.72 16.48
N ASP A 169 -9.50 -1.65 17.27
CA ASP A 169 -8.95 -3.01 17.49
C ASP A 169 -7.45 -3.04 17.81
N ILE A 170 -6.97 -2.04 18.55
CA ILE A 170 -5.55 -1.87 18.83
C ILE A 170 -5.00 -3.10 19.57
N PRO A 171 -3.97 -3.79 19.04
CA PRO A 171 -3.40 -4.97 19.67
C PRO A 171 -2.99 -4.71 21.12
N GLN A 172 -3.24 -5.68 22.01
CA GLN A 172 -3.05 -5.50 23.45
C GLN A 172 -1.64 -5.00 23.82
N ALA A 173 -0.60 -5.48 23.14
CA ALA A 173 0.78 -5.03 23.40
C ALA A 173 0.98 -3.52 23.11
N MET A 174 0.27 -2.98 22.13
CA MET A 174 0.27 -1.55 21.82
C MET A 174 -0.51 -0.77 22.88
N LEU A 175 -1.69 -1.25 23.29
CA LEU A 175 -2.46 -0.65 24.40
C LEU A 175 -1.66 -0.61 25.71
N ASP A 176 -0.98 -1.71 26.06
CA ASP A 176 -0.11 -1.79 27.25
C ASP A 176 1.01 -0.74 27.20
N THR A 177 1.52 -0.45 26.01
CA THR A 177 2.53 0.61 25.81
C THR A 177 1.91 2.00 25.93
N LEU A 178 0.79 2.25 25.28
CA LEU A 178 0.10 3.55 25.31
C LEU A 178 -0.42 3.91 26.70
N SER A 179 -0.74 2.91 27.54
CA SER A 179 -1.08 3.13 28.96
C SER A 179 0.07 3.67 29.81
N GLN A 180 1.32 3.42 29.38
CA GLN A 180 2.54 3.89 30.05
C GLN A 180 3.13 5.15 29.40
N PHE A 181 2.93 5.30 28.09
CA PHE A 181 3.46 6.37 27.25
C PHE A 181 2.33 6.93 26.38
N SER A 182 1.59 7.91 26.93
CA SER A 182 0.34 8.40 26.36
C SER A 182 0.50 9.41 25.22
N ASP A 183 1.73 9.87 24.95
CA ASP A 183 2.04 10.88 23.94
C ASP A 183 3.32 10.53 23.17
N TYR A 184 3.55 11.22 22.06
CA TYR A 184 4.70 10.95 21.20
C TYR A 184 6.03 11.28 21.87
N GLU A 185 6.13 12.36 22.67
CA GLU A 185 7.38 12.68 23.36
C GLU A 185 7.80 11.57 24.33
N SER A 186 6.87 10.99 25.08
CA SER A 186 7.13 9.86 25.99
C SER A 186 7.46 8.57 25.23
N LEU A 187 6.84 8.32 24.08
CA LEU A 187 7.19 7.18 23.22
C LEU A 187 8.59 7.32 22.61
N PHE A 188 8.99 8.52 22.19
CA PHE A 188 10.35 8.79 21.71
C PHE A 188 11.37 8.72 22.85
N GLN A 189 11.03 9.24 24.03
CA GLN A 189 11.85 9.11 25.24
C GLN A 189 12.11 7.64 25.59
N MET A 190 11.09 6.79 25.46
CA MET A 190 11.21 5.34 25.67
C MET A 190 12.13 4.68 24.63
N ALA A 191 11.99 5.02 23.35
CA ALA A 191 12.73 4.37 22.27
C ALA A 191 14.18 4.85 22.12
N PHE A 192 14.42 6.15 22.32
CA PHE A 192 15.68 6.81 22.03
C PHE A 192 16.38 7.43 23.25
N GLY A 193 15.75 7.39 24.42
CA GLY A 193 16.26 8.08 25.61
C GLY A 193 16.14 9.61 25.54
N SER A 194 15.39 10.14 24.58
CA SER A 194 15.16 11.58 24.36
C SER A 194 13.75 11.80 23.80
N PRO A 195 13.02 12.85 24.23
CA PRO A 195 11.65 13.12 23.77
C PRO A 195 11.62 13.74 22.37
N GLU A 196 12.77 14.15 21.86
CA GLU A 196 12.86 14.88 20.60
C GLU A 196 12.43 14.00 19.41
N ILE A 197 11.47 14.53 18.65
CA ILE A 197 10.92 13.93 17.44
C ILE A 197 11.69 14.51 16.25
N THR A 198 12.31 13.67 15.44
CA THR A 198 13.06 14.05 14.23
C THR A 198 12.73 13.11 13.09
N GLY A 199 12.92 13.56 11.85
CA GLY A 199 12.69 12.70 10.67
C GLY A 199 13.60 11.48 10.67
N GLU A 200 14.83 11.64 11.17
CA GLU A 200 15.78 10.55 11.36
C GLU A 200 15.26 9.50 12.36
N ARG A 201 14.75 9.91 13.52
CA ARG A 201 14.23 8.97 14.53
C ARG A 201 12.93 8.31 14.09
N ILE A 202 12.08 9.01 13.35
CA ILE A 202 10.88 8.43 12.72
C ILE A 202 11.31 7.31 11.77
N ALA A 203 12.27 7.57 10.87
CA ALA A 203 12.80 6.59 9.94
C ALA A 203 13.39 5.36 10.67
N PHE A 204 14.21 5.57 11.71
CA PHE A 204 14.77 4.49 12.51
C PHE A 204 13.69 3.65 13.21
N ALA A 205 12.67 4.30 13.76
CA ALA A 205 11.58 3.61 14.43
C ALA A 205 10.81 2.72 13.45
N ILE A 206 10.34 3.28 12.33
CA ILE A 206 9.59 2.55 11.30
C ILE A 206 10.43 1.39 10.74
N ALA A 207 11.66 1.66 10.31
CA ALA A 207 12.56 0.63 9.79
C ALA A 207 12.86 -0.47 10.82
N THR A 208 12.87 -0.16 12.12
CA THR A 208 13.00 -1.19 13.17
C THR A 208 11.79 -2.10 13.24
N TYR A 209 10.58 -1.57 13.04
CA TYR A 209 9.37 -2.39 12.96
C TYR A 209 9.34 -3.24 11.70
N GLU A 210 9.68 -2.70 10.53
CA GLU A 210 9.71 -3.46 9.28
C GLU A 210 10.68 -4.65 9.33
N ARG A 211 11.79 -4.55 10.08
CA ARG A 211 12.70 -5.68 10.35
C ARG A 211 12.09 -6.82 11.16
N THR A 212 10.92 -6.61 11.76
CA THR A 212 10.18 -7.66 12.48
C THR A 212 9.21 -8.42 11.58
N LEU A 213 8.90 -7.89 10.39
CA LEU A 213 7.92 -8.44 9.45
C LEU A 213 8.53 -9.61 8.65
N LEU A 214 8.82 -10.71 9.36
CA LEU A 214 9.49 -11.89 8.84
C LEU A 214 8.50 -13.03 8.56
N ALA A 215 8.26 -13.29 7.26
CA ALA A 215 7.45 -14.42 6.80
C ALA A 215 8.37 -15.58 6.39
N ASP A 216 8.45 -16.57 7.27
CA ASP A 216 9.39 -17.70 7.23
C ASP A 216 8.76 -19.06 7.59
N GLN A 217 7.42 -19.16 7.61
CA GLN A 217 6.68 -20.37 7.99
C GLN A 217 5.66 -20.81 6.92
N THR A 218 6.08 -20.80 5.66
CA THR A 218 5.27 -21.25 4.52
C THR A 218 5.25 -22.79 4.42
N PRO A 219 4.30 -23.37 3.67
CA PRO A 219 4.37 -24.78 3.27
C PRO A 219 5.70 -25.18 2.62
N LEU A 220 6.31 -24.31 1.80
CA LEU A 220 7.64 -24.53 1.25
C LEU A 220 8.72 -24.63 2.35
N ASP A 221 8.69 -23.77 3.36
CA ASP A 221 9.65 -23.80 4.47
C ASP A 221 9.55 -25.12 5.25
N GLN A 222 8.32 -25.58 5.52
CA GLN A 222 8.09 -26.87 6.17
C GLN A 222 8.56 -28.05 5.30
N PHE A 223 8.36 -27.98 3.99
CA PHE A 223 8.84 -28.99 3.05
C PHE A 223 10.36 -29.09 3.04
N ILE A 224 11.06 -27.94 2.97
CA ILE A 224 12.52 -27.85 3.03
C ILE A 224 13.05 -28.34 4.40
N ALA A 225 12.32 -28.08 5.48
CA ALA A 225 12.63 -28.58 6.82
C ALA A 225 12.41 -30.10 7.00
N GLY A 226 11.93 -30.80 5.96
CA GLY A 226 11.81 -32.26 5.94
C GLY A 226 10.42 -32.80 6.19
N ASN A 227 9.37 -31.97 6.14
CA ASN A 227 7.97 -32.45 6.10
C ASN A 227 7.52 -32.69 4.66
N PRO A 228 7.58 -33.93 4.13
CA PRO A 228 7.24 -34.21 2.73
C PRO A 228 5.75 -33.99 2.42
N ASN A 229 4.89 -33.92 3.44
CA ASN A 229 3.46 -33.73 3.28
C ASN A 229 3.03 -32.25 3.34
N ALA A 230 3.99 -31.33 3.52
CA ALA A 230 3.70 -29.90 3.52
C ALA A 230 3.27 -29.38 2.14
N LEU A 231 3.71 -30.05 1.06
CA LEU A 231 3.28 -29.77 -0.31
C LEU A 231 2.47 -30.94 -0.86
N SER A 232 1.38 -30.64 -1.54
CA SER A 232 0.64 -31.62 -2.35
C SER A 232 1.47 -32.09 -3.56
N PRO A 233 1.14 -33.25 -4.16
CA PRO A 233 1.82 -33.71 -5.38
C PRO A 233 1.81 -32.68 -6.52
N GLN A 234 0.72 -31.93 -6.68
CA GLN A 234 0.58 -30.87 -7.67
C GLN A 234 1.51 -29.69 -7.36
N GLN A 235 1.62 -29.28 -6.09
CA GLN A 235 2.56 -28.25 -5.65
C GLN A 235 4.01 -28.68 -5.84
N VAL A 236 4.35 -29.96 -5.61
CA VAL A 236 5.68 -30.49 -5.93
C VAL A 236 5.96 -30.46 -7.43
N ASN A 237 4.98 -30.81 -8.27
CA ASN A 237 5.10 -30.65 -9.72
C ASN A 237 5.30 -29.18 -10.12
N GLY A 238 4.58 -28.26 -9.48
CA GLY A 238 4.72 -26.82 -9.69
C GLY A 238 6.08 -26.28 -9.26
N MET A 239 6.60 -26.75 -8.14
CA MET A 239 7.97 -26.46 -7.68
C MET A 239 9.00 -26.90 -8.70
N ASN A 240 8.84 -28.09 -9.31
CA ASN A 240 9.73 -28.54 -10.38
C ASN A 240 9.66 -27.64 -11.62
N VAL A 241 8.46 -27.16 -11.99
CA VAL A 241 8.32 -26.15 -13.06
C VAL A 241 9.06 -24.87 -12.68
N PHE A 242 8.88 -24.39 -11.45
CA PHE A 242 9.53 -23.18 -10.95
C PHE A 242 11.06 -23.30 -10.96
N LEU A 243 11.61 -24.39 -10.44
CA LEU A 243 13.07 -24.61 -10.37
C LEU A 243 13.74 -24.60 -11.75
N ASN A 244 13.04 -25.05 -12.80
CA ASN A 244 13.57 -25.10 -14.16
C ASN A 244 13.42 -23.78 -14.94
N ASN A 245 12.47 -22.92 -14.56
CA ASN A 245 12.08 -21.77 -15.39
C ASN A 245 12.22 -20.41 -14.68
N CYS A 246 12.02 -20.36 -13.36
CA CYS A 246 11.90 -19.12 -12.59
C CYS A 246 13.11 -18.87 -11.67
N LEU A 247 13.81 -19.94 -11.27
CA LEU A 247 14.93 -19.91 -10.34
C LEU A 247 16.06 -18.92 -10.69
N PRO A 248 16.43 -18.67 -11.97
CA PRO A 248 17.51 -17.74 -12.29
C PRO A 248 17.34 -16.34 -11.71
N CYS A 249 16.11 -15.83 -11.64
CA CYS A 249 15.81 -14.53 -11.03
C CYS A 249 15.18 -14.68 -9.64
N HIS A 250 14.36 -15.72 -9.42
CA HIS A 250 13.65 -15.96 -8.16
C HIS A 250 14.32 -17.03 -7.30
N GLY A 251 15.60 -16.84 -7.02
CA GLY A 251 16.42 -17.76 -6.23
C GLY A 251 16.52 -17.43 -4.74
N GLY A 252 17.17 -18.34 -4.01
CA GLY A 252 17.50 -18.14 -2.60
C GLY A 252 16.30 -18.14 -1.63
N PRO A 253 16.54 -17.84 -0.34
CA PRO A 253 15.52 -17.92 0.70
C PRO A 253 14.31 -16.99 0.50
N PHE A 254 14.46 -15.90 -0.26
CA PHE A 254 13.42 -14.89 -0.49
C PHE A 254 12.77 -14.97 -1.86
N LEU A 255 13.25 -15.90 -2.72
CA LEU A 255 12.77 -16.08 -4.08
C LEU A 255 12.89 -14.80 -4.91
N ALA A 256 14.06 -14.15 -4.82
CA ALA A 256 14.45 -12.97 -5.57
C ALA A 256 15.98 -12.82 -5.55
N ASP A 257 16.54 -12.29 -6.64
CA ASP A 257 17.98 -12.05 -6.83
C ASP A 257 18.44 -10.64 -6.43
N GLY A 258 17.50 -9.72 -6.17
CA GLY A 258 17.79 -8.30 -5.90
C GLY A 258 18.34 -7.54 -7.11
N VAL A 259 18.22 -8.10 -8.32
CA VAL A 259 18.67 -7.52 -9.58
C VAL A 259 17.49 -6.82 -10.28
N PHE A 260 17.79 -5.99 -11.28
CA PHE A 260 16.82 -5.23 -12.05
C PHE A 260 16.73 -5.78 -13.47
N HIS A 261 15.52 -6.07 -13.91
CA HIS A 261 15.24 -6.67 -15.21
C HIS A 261 14.12 -5.91 -15.93
N ASP A 262 14.15 -5.90 -17.25
CA ASP A 262 13.00 -5.53 -18.08
C ASP A 262 12.42 -6.83 -18.66
N ILE A 263 11.20 -7.15 -18.27
CA ILE A 263 10.51 -8.39 -18.62
C ILE A 263 9.35 -8.16 -19.61
N GLY A 264 9.17 -6.94 -20.11
CA GLY A 264 8.12 -6.59 -21.07
C GLY A 264 6.74 -6.35 -20.46
N VAL A 265 6.66 -5.70 -19.29
CA VAL A 265 5.38 -5.34 -18.61
C VAL A 265 4.77 -4.04 -19.12
N ARG A 266 5.60 -3.12 -19.64
CA ARG A 266 5.21 -1.75 -20.01
C ARG A 266 5.53 -1.45 -21.48
N PRO A 267 4.89 -0.45 -22.10
CA PRO A 267 5.37 0.09 -23.38
C PRO A 267 6.76 0.72 -23.24
N GLU A 268 7.57 0.65 -24.29
CA GLU A 268 9.00 1.01 -24.31
C GLU A 268 9.28 2.47 -23.93
N ASN A 269 8.43 3.40 -24.37
CA ASN A 269 8.57 4.84 -24.18
C ASN A 269 8.02 5.34 -22.82
N GLU A 270 7.53 4.44 -21.97
CA GLU A 270 6.92 4.78 -20.68
C GLU A 270 7.89 4.60 -19.50
N ASP A 271 7.37 4.44 -18.27
CA ASP A 271 8.11 4.41 -16.99
C ASP A 271 9.53 3.84 -17.12
N GLN A 272 10.52 4.74 -17.03
CA GLN A 272 11.92 4.43 -17.28
C GLN A 272 12.56 3.59 -16.15
N GLY A 273 11.84 3.35 -15.05
CA GLY A 273 12.29 2.47 -13.97
C GLY A 273 13.60 2.94 -13.35
N ARG A 274 14.56 2.02 -13.24
CA ARG A 274 15.88 2.27 -12.65
C ARG A 274 16.69 3.37 -13.33
N PHE A 275 16.48 3.64 -14.61
CA PHE A 275 17.16 4.74 -15.31
C PHE A 275 16.95 6.09 -14.60
N GLY A 276 15.76 6.34 -14.03
CA GLY A 276 15.49 7.57 -13.28
C GLY A 276 16.37 7.73 -12.04
N VAL A 277 16.97 6.64 -11.53
CA VAL A 277 17.87 6.62 -10.38
C VAL A 277 19.34 6.70 -10.82
N THR A 278 19.72 6.00 -11.90
CA THR A 278 21.13 5.82 -12.28
C THR A 278 21.59 6.72 -13.41
N GLY A 279 20.68 7.19 -14.27
CA GLY A 279 20.99 7.88 -15.52
C GLY A 279 21.68 7.01 -16.58
N ASN A 280 21.81 5.70 -16.35
CA ASN A 280 22.48 4.77 -17.26
C ASN A 280 21.49 4.21 -18.29
N PRO A 281 21.66 4.44 -19.60
CA PRO A 281 20.74 3.95 -20.62
C PRO A 281 20.46 2.44 -20.57
N GLY A 282 21.40 1.62 -20.10
CA GLY A 282 21.18 0.17 -19.93
C GLY A 282 20.25 -0.22 -18.77
N ASP A 283 19.77 0.74 -17.98
CA ASP A 283 18.82 0.55 -16.89
C ASP A 283 17.38 1.00 -17.27
N ILE A 284 17.15 1.44 -18.52
CA ILE A 284 15.83 1.86 -18.97
C ILE A 284 14.84 0.71 -18.83
N GLY A 285 13.71 0.96 -18.18
CA GLY A 285 12.63 -0.01 -18.00
C GLY A 285 12.91 -1.13 -17.02
N ARG A 286 14.06 -1.10 -16.35
CA ARG A 286 14.42 -2.18 -15.44
C ARG A 286 13.85 -1.94 -14.06
N PHE A 287 13.19 -2.97 -13.55
CA PHE A 287 12.61 -2.99 -12.22
C PHE A 287 13.17 -4.17 -11.43
N LYS A 288 13.24 -3.98 -10.12
CA LYS A 288 13.76 -4.96 -9.18
C LYS A 288 12.90 -6.22 -9.20
N THR A 289 13.55 -7.39 -9.20
CA THR A 289 12.87 -8.67 -8.97
C THR A 289 12.20 -8.66 -7.58
N PRO A 290 10.87 -8.74 -7.47
CA PRO A 290 10.20 -8.75 -6.17
C PRO A 290 10.30 -10.14 -5.51
N PRO A 291 10.34 -10.22 -4.16
CA PRO A 291 10.29 -11.49 -3.44
C PRO A 291 8.92 -12.18 -3.60
N LEU A 292 8.91 -13.50 -3.78
CA LEU A 292 7.68 -14.26 -4.05
C LEU A 292 7.01 -14.90 -2.83
N ARG A 293 7.61 -14.81 -1.64
CA ARG A 293 6.91 -15.20 -0.39
C ARG A 293 5.61 -14.40 -0.27
N ASN A 294 4.49 -15.01 0.09
CA ASN A 294 3.16 -14.40 0.16
C ASN A 294 2.64 -13.79 -1.16
N VAL A 295 3.16 -14.20 -2.32
CA VAL A 295 2.78 -13.60 -3.61
C VAL A 295 1.28 -13.72 -3.88
N GLU A 296 0.64 -14.83 -3.49
CA GLU A 296 -0.81 -15.05 -3.62
C GLU A 296 -1.67 -13.91 -3.05
N LEU A 297 -1.24 -13.30 -1.95
CA LEU A 297 -2.01 -12.31 -1.21
C LEU A 297 -1.95 -10.89 -1.78
N ARG A 298 -1.12 -10.65 -2.80
CA ARG A 298 -0.68 -9.29 -3.18
C ARG A 298 -1.22 -8.80 -4.51
N ALA A 299 -2.24 -9.47 -5.04
CA ALA A 299 -2.84 -9.06 -6.29
C ALA A 299 -3.33 -7.58 -6.21
N PRO A 300 -3.39 -6.86 -7.34
CA PRO A 300 -2.84 -7.22 -8.65
C PRO A 300 -1.28 -7.22 -8.70
N TYR A 301 -0.69 -7.67 -9.80
CA TYR A 301 0.73 -8.00 -9.91
C TYR A 301 1.52 -7.06 -10.83
N PHE A 302 2.84 -7.11 -10.69
CA PHE A 302 3.84 -6.22 -11.32
C PHE A 302 3.84 -4.80 -10.77
N HIS A 303 4.83 -3.99 -11.20
CA HIS A 303 5.01 -2.61 -10.74
C HIS A 303 3.86 -1.69 -11.13
N ASN A 304 3.07 -2.06 -12.15
CA ASN A 304 1.89 -1.32 -12.60
C ASN A 304 0.56 -1.96 -12.14
N GLY A 305 0.58 -3.13 -11.49
CA GLY A 305 -0.65 -3.83 -11.12
C GLY A 305 -1.48 -4.31 -12.33
N GLY A 306 -0.85 -4.60 -13.47
CA GLY A 306 -1.54 -4.92 -14.72
C GLY A 306 -2.11 -6.34 -14.83
N LYS A 307 -1.78 -7.27 -13.91
CA LYS A 307 -2.36 -8.63 -13.88
C LYS A 307 -3.14 -8.84 -12.59
N GLN A 308 -4.34 -9.40 -12.67
CA GLN A 308 -5.22 -9.59 -11.52
C GLN A 308 -5.00 -10.92 -10.80
N THR A 309 -4.47 -11.94 -11.48
CA THR A 309 -4.34 -13.29 -10.92
C THR A 309 -2.95 -13.89 -11.14
N LEU A 310 -2.54 -14.83 -10.29
CA LEU A 310 -1.32 -15.62 -10.53
C LEU A 310 -1.38 -16.38 -11.86
N ALA A 311 -2.56 -16.82 -12.29
CA ALA A 311 -2.74 -17.47 -13.58
C ALA A 311 -2.41 -16.53 -14.75
N GLU A 312 -2.80 -15.25 -14.66
CA GLU A 312 -2.42 -14.22 -15.63
C GLU A 312 -0.92 -13.93 -15.61
N VAL A 313 -0.28 -13.91 -14.44
CA VAL A 313 1.18 -13.78 -14.32
C VAL A 313 1.90 -14.95 -14.99
N VAL A 314 1.45 -16.19 -14.73
CA VAL A 314 2.02 -17.37 -15.38
C VAL A 314 1.79 -17.33 -16.89
N SER A 315 0.60 -16.92 -17.35
CA SER A 315 0.28 -16.74 -18.76
C SER A 315 1.17 -15.69 -19.44
N PHE A 316 1.45 -14.57 -18.75
CA PHE A 316 2.36 -13.52 -19.20
C PHE A 316 3.76 -14.07 -19.52
N TYR A 317 4.36 -14.80 -18.58
CA TYR A 317 5.67 -15.43 -18.81
C TYR A 317 5.59 -16.52 -19.88
N ASN A 318 4.48 -17.26 -19.92
CA ASN A 318 4.27 -18.30 -20.93
C ASN A 318 4.17 -17.74 -22.36
N GLY A 319 3.66 -16.52 -22.51
CA GLY A 319 3.59 -15.77 -23.78
C GLY A 319 4.83 -14.94 -24.11
N GLY A 320 5.73 -14.73 -23.14
CA GLY A 320 7.00 -14.02 -23.32
C GLY A 320 6.95 -12.51 -23.06
N GLY A 321 6.02 -12.08 -22.20
CA GLY A 321 5.80 -10.67 -21.89
C GLY A 321 4.70 -10.02 -22.76
N ASP A 322 4.21 -8.86 -22.34
CA ASP A 322 3.19 -8.09 -23.06
C ASP A 322 3.82 -7.20 -24.15
N PHE A 323 5.05 -6.73 -23.91
CA PHE A 323 5.78 -5.81 -24.78
C PHE A 323 7.18 -6.35 -25.13
N GLN A 324 7.70 -5.94 -26.28
CA GLN A 324 9.06 -6.28 -26.73
C GLN A 324 10.08 -5.32 -26.13
N ASN A 325 11.24 -5.84 -25.70
CA ASN A 325 12.27 -5.01 -25.06
C ASN A 325 13.07 -4.19 -26.10
N PRO A 326 13.41 -2.92 -25.80
CA PRO A 326 14.17 -2.01 -26.69
C PRO A 326 15.58 -2.49 -27.06
N ASP A 327 16.23 -3.17 -26.12
CA ASP A 327 17.67 -3.40 -26.14
C ASP A 327 18.11 -4.48 -27.14
N GLY A 328 17.16 -5.15 -27.82
CA GLY A 328 17.43 -6.34 -28.63
C GLY A 328 18.00 -7.52 -27.84
N GLY A 329 18.10 -7.40 -26.51
CA GLY A 329 18.29 -8.54 -25.61
C GLY A 329 17.09 -9.47 -25.71
N PRO A 330 17.21 -10.76 -25.37
CA PRO A 330 16.05 -11.62 -25.31
C PRO A 330 15.13 -11.01 -24.25
N GLY A 331 14.03 -10.36 -24.67
CA GLY A 331 12.85 -10.23 -23.81
C GLY A 331 12.49 -11.61 -23.27
N THR A 332 11.69 -11.68 -22.22
CA THR A 332 11.41 -12.95 -21.55
C THR A 332 10.98 -14.00 -22.58
N PRO A 333 11.79 -15.04 -22.88
CA PRO A 333 11.41 -15.98 -23.92
C PRO A 333 10.14 -16.72 -23.49
N PRO A 334 9.20 -16.98 -24.41
CA PRO A 334 7.97 -17.71 -24.06
C PRO A 334 8.32 -19.07 -23.45
N LEU A 335 7.79 -19.36 -22.26
CA LEU A 335 8.08 -20.62 -21.57
C LEU A 335 7.47 -21.85 -22.26
N ASN A 336 6.39 -21.66 -23.05
CA ASN A 336 5.69 -22.72 -23.78
C ASN A 336 5.28 -23.93 -22.91
N LEU A 337 4.91 -23.67 -21.66
CA LEU A 337 4.44 -24.65 -20.70
C LEU A 337 3.04 -25.18 -21.09
N PRO A 338 2.82 -26.51 -21.03
CA PRO A 338 1.48 -27.07 -21.14
C PRO A 338 0.55 -26.56 -20.03
N ALA A 339 -0.76 -26.50 -20.29
CA ALA A 339 -1.76 -25.97 -19.34
C ALA A 339 -1.68 -26.60 -17.94
N GLY A 340 -1.45 -27.92 -17.86
CA GLY A 340 -1.29 -28.60 -16.56
C GLY A 340 -0.03 -28.17 -15.79
N ALA A 341 1.05 -27.82 -16.49
CA ALA A 341 2.26 -27.29 -15.85
C ALA A 341 2.05 -25.86 -15.34
N GLN A 342 1.32 -25.03 -16.10
CA GLN A 342 0.93 -23.68 -15.66
C GLN A 342 0.06 -23.73 -14.40
N ALA A 343 -0.96 -24.59 -14.38
CA ALA A 343 -1.82 -24.76 -13.21
C ALA A 343 -1.05 -25.25 -11.98
N ASN A 344 -0.15 -26.22 -12.14
CA ASN A 344 0.70 -26.68 -11.04
C ASN A 344 1.64 -25.57 -10.53
N LEU A 345 2.18 -24.74 -11.41
CA LEU A 345 3.01 -23.59 -11.02
C LEU A 345 2.23 -22.59 -10.16
N VAL A 346 0.98 -22.28 -10.52
CA VAL A 346 0.11 -21.43 -9.70
C VAL A 346 -0.07 -22.02 -8.30
N LEU A 347 -0.40 -23.31 -8.19
CA LEU A 347 -0.55 -23.99 -6.90
C LEU A 347 0.74 -23.93 -6.05
N PHE A 348 1.91 -24.01 -6.68
CA PHE A 348 3.18 -23.84 -5.99
C PHE A 348 3.38 -22.41 -5.47
N LEU A 349 3.01 -21.39 -6.24
CA LEU A 349 3.10 -20.00 -5.81
C LEU A 349 2.18 -19.70 -4.60
N GLU A 350 1.02 -20.34 -4.52
CA GLU A 350 0.14 -20.31 -3.34
C GLU A 350 0.79 -20.98 -2.12
N ALA A 351 1.62 -22.00 -2.33
CA ALA A 351 2.37 -22.67 -1.27
C ALA A 351 3.50 -21.81 -0.65
N LEU A 352 3.70 -20.59 -1.16
CA LEU A 352 4.65 -19.61 -0.64
C LEU A 352 4.01 -18.66 0.39
N THR A 353 2.75 -18.89 0.76
CA THR A 353 2.01 -18.06 1.72
C THR A 353 2.22 -18.53 3.16
N ASP A 354 2.56 -17.59 4.05
CA ASP A 354 2.65 -17.80 5.50
C ASP A 354 1.29 -17.51 6.13
N GLU A 355 0.71 -18.50 6.81
CA GLU A 355 -0.63 -18.35 7.41
C GLU A 355 -0.68 -17.30 8.51
N ARG A 356 0.45 -16.93 9.13
CA ARG A 356 0.46 -15.79 10.06
C ARG A 356 0.21 -14.47 9.35
N VAL A 357 0.69 -14.34 8.11
CA VAL A 357 0.45 -13.15 7.29
C VAL A 357 -1.02 -13.08 6.90
N ARG A 358 -1.56 -14.16 6.31
CA ARG A 358 -2.97 -14.24 5.88
C ARG A 358 -3.95 -13.92 7.01
N ASN A 359 -3.65 -14.36 8.22
CA ASN A 359 -4.53 -14.22 9.38
C ASN A 359 -4.13 -13.06 10.32
N ALA A 360 -3.25 -12.15 9.87
CA ALA A 360 -2.73 -11.02 10.66
C ALA A 360 -2.30 -11.42 12.09
N LEU A 361 -1.63 -12.56 12.23
CA LEU A 361 -1.12 -13.05 13.51
C LEU A 361 0.25 -12.42 13.81
N PRO A 362 0.64 -12.27 15.08
CA PRO A 362 1.95 -11.71 15.44
C PRO A 362 3.12 -12.37 14.68
N PRO A 363 4.08 -11.57 14.15
CA PRO A 363 4.25 -10.12 14.33
C PRO A 363 3.42 -9.23 13.38
N PHE A 364 2.56 -9.82 12.56
CA PHE A 364 1.74 -9.15 11.54
C PHE A 364 0.42 -8.61 12.09
N ASP A 365 0.13 -8.78 13.38
CA ASP A 365 -1.03 -8.18 14.04
C ASP A 365 -0.95 -6.66 13.97
N HIS A 366 -2.08 -5.98 13.85
CA HIS A 366 -2.14 -4.53 13.72
C HIS A 366 -3.48 -3.97 14.19
N PRO A 367 -3.57 -2.66 14.49
CA PRO A 367 -4.86 -2.02 14.66
C PRO A 367 -5.63 -1.94 13.34
N THR A 368 -6.94 -1.84 13.41
CA THR A 368 -7.79 -1.49 12.27
C THR A 368 -7.73 0.03 12.07
N LEU A 369 -7.42 0.49 10.85
CA LEU A 369 -7.41 1.93 10.55
C LEU A 369 -8.86 2.40 10.29
N ALA A 370 -9.23 3.58 10.78
CA ALA A 370 -10.55 4.12 10.46
C ALA A 370 -10.69 4.34 8.95
N THR A 371 -11.77 3.79 8.40
CA THR A 371 -12.19 3.97 7.02
C THR A 371 -12.53 5.42 6.74
N HIS A 372 -11.98 5.97 5.65
CA HIS A 372 -12.26 7.35 5.26
C HIS A 372 -13.29 7.41 4.13
N PHE A 373 -14.40 8.10 4.37
CA PHE A 373 -15.50 8.22 3.41
C PHE A 373 -15.91 9.68 3.21
N ARG A 374 -16.66 9.93 2.15
CA ARG A 374 -17.34 11.21 1.87
C ARG A 374 -18.78 11.02 2.32
N ARG A 375 -19.27 11.76 3.32
CA ARG A 375 -20.67 11.63 3.72
C ARG A 375 -21.55 12.07 2.56
N GLY A 376 -22.55 11.24 2.24
CA GLY A 376 -23.40 11.40 1.08
C GLY A 376 -22.94 10.69 -0.19
N ASP A 377 -21.73 10.14 -0.26
CA ASP A 377 -21.24 9.29 -1.39
C ASP A 377 -21.62 7.83 -1.10
N SER A 378 -22.93 7.54 -1.16
CA SER A 378 -23.51 6.25 -0.77
C SER A 378 -23.18 5.14 -1.77
N ASN A 379 -23.02 5.49 -3.05
CA ASN A 379 -22.71 4.52 -4.11
C ASN A 379 -21.19 4.35 -4.37
N ARG A 380 -20.34 5.16 -3.71
CA ARG A 380 -18.88 5.19 -3.84
C ARG A 380 -18.36 5.49 -5.26
N ASP A 381 -19.11 6.22 -6.08
CA ASP A 381 -18.63 6.65 -7.39
C ASP A 381 -17.70 7.89 -7.32
N GLY A 382 -17.55 8.47 -6.13
CA GLY A 382 -16.66 9.59 -5.84
C GLY A 382 -17.35 10.96 -5.95
N SER A 383 -18.55 11.01 -6.52
CA SER A 383 -19.38 12.22 -6.55
C SER A 383 -20.44 12.16 -5.45
N VAL A 384 -20.87 13.32 -4.95
CA VAL A 384 -22.05 13.40 -4.07
C VAL A 384 -23.18 14.07 -4.84
N ASP A 385 -24.08 13.28 -5.39
CA ASP A 385 -25.17 13.75 -6.26
C ASP A 385 -26.51 13.01 -6.05
N ILE A 386 -27.43 13.15 -7.01
CA ILE A 386 -28.77 12.56 -6.89
C ILE A 386 -28.75 11.02 -6.91
N SER A 387 -27.72 10.43 -7.53
CA SER A 387 -27.56 8.98 -7.61
C SER A 387 -27.32 8.36 -6.24
N ASP A 388 -26.69 9.08 -5.31
CA ASP A 388 -26.51 8.63 -3.92
C ASP A 388 -27.81 8.62 -3.12
N ALA A 389 -28.66 9.61 -3.32
CA ALA A 389 -29.99 9.62 -2.71
C ALA A 389 -30.83 8.45 -3.23
N ILE A 390 -30.71 8.13 -4.52
CA ILE A 390 -31.35 6.94 -5.11
C ILE A 390 -30.76 5.66 -4.52
N HIS A 391 -29.44 5.58 -4.39
CA HIS A 391 -28.75 4.42 -3.81
C HIS A 391 -29.17 4.17 -2.36
N CYS A 392 -29.22 5.21 -1.54
CA CYS A 392 -29.72 5.13 -0.17
C CYS A 392 -31.17 4.60 -0.12
N LEU A 393 -32.06 5.08 -1.00
CA LEU A 393 -33.43 4.56 -1.09
C LEU A 393 -33.47 3.09 -1.52
N GLN A 394 -32.60 2.67 -2.44
CA GLN A 394 -32.47 1.28 -2.86
C GLN A 394 -31.95 0.39 -1.71
N TYR A 395 -31.06 0.92 -0.87
CA TYR A 395 -30.65 0.25 0.36
C TYR A 395 -31.82 0.04 1.31
N LEU A 396 -32.59 1.09 1.58
CA LEU A 396 -33.70 1.06 2.53
C LEU A 396 -34.88 0.18 2.06
N PHE A 397 -35.16 0.13 0.76
CA PHE A 397 -36.40 -0.47 0.25
C PHE A 397 -36.21 -1.64 -0.73
N ASP A 398 -35.09 -1.71 -1.43
CA ASP A 398 -34.86 -2.70 -2.50
C ASP A 398 -33.79 -3.75 -2.13
N GLY A 399 -33.18 -3.64 -0.94
CA GLY A 399 -32.20 -4.61 -0.42
C GLY A 399 -30.84 -4.56 -1.11
N VAL A 400 -30.52 -3.44 -1.76
CA VAL A 400 -29.15 -3.16 -2.25
C VAL A 400 -28.25 -2.93 -1.04
N PRO A 401 -27.09 -3.58 -0.91
CA PRO A 401 -26.21 -3.34 0.24
C PRO A 401 -25.56 -1.95 0.18
N ALA A 402 -25.37 -1.32 1.33
CA ALA A 402 -24.58 -0.09 1.44
C ALA A 402 -23.10 -0.47 1.43
N PHE A 403 -22.30 0.19 0.59
CA PHE A 403 -20.84 0.00 0.58
C PHE A 403 -20.19 0.67 1.81
N CYS A 404 -20.69 1.84 2.19
CA CYS A 404 -20.41 2.43 3.48
C CYS A 404 -21.73 2.88 4.13
N GLU A 405 -22.00 2.37 5.33
CA GLU A 405 -23.16 2.77 6.10
C GLU A 405 -22.99 4.21 6.60
N ASP A 406 -21.81 4.61 7.09
CA ASP A 406 -21.54 5.99 7.53
C ASP A 406 -21.71 7.04 6.41
N ALA A 407 -21.37 6.68 5.17
CA ALA A 407 -21.56 7.54 4.00
C ALA A 407 -23.05 7.66 3.64
N THR A 408 -23.82 6.63 3.95
CA THR A 408 -25.26 6.56 3.69
C THR A 408 -26.05 7.27 4.80
N ASP A 409 -25.48 7.39 6.01
CA ASP A 409 -25.99 8.24 7.10
C ASP A 409 -25.63 9.71 6.82
N MET A 410 -26.41 10.32 5.94
CA MET A 410 -26.18 11.68 5.44
C MET A 410 -26.45 12.74 6.52
N ASN A 411 -27.13 12.36 7.59
CA ASN A 411 -27.52 13.25 8.67
C ASN A 411 -26.75 13.02 9.98
N ASP A 412 -25.94 11.96 10.05
CA ASP A 412 -24.98 11.63 11.12
C ASP A 412 -25.69 11.42 12.47
N ASP A 413 -26.84 10.73 12.45
CA ASP A 413 -27.64 10.40 13.64
C ASP A 413 -27.53 8.93 14.08
N GLY A 414 -26.66 8.16 13.40
CA GLY A 414 -26.42 6.74 13.61
C GLY A 414 -27.58 5.86 13.16
N GLN A 415 -28.49 6.37 12.32
CA GLN A 415 -29.68 5.65 11.86
C GLN A 415 -29.94 5.81 10.36
N LEU A 416 -29.70 4.75 9.60
CA LEU A 416 -30.07 4.70 8.19
C LEU A 416 -31.60 4.68 7.99
N ASN A 417 -32.16 5.79 7.53
CA ASN A 417 -33.59 5.95 7.32
C ASN A 417 -33.93 7.00 6.24
N ILE A 418 -35.22 7.31 6.06
CA ILE A 418 -35.66 8.23 5.01
C ILE A 418 -35.17 9.68 5.20
N ALA A 419 -34.72 10.04 6.41
CA ALA A 419 -34.13 11.34 6.69
C ALA A 419 -32.84 11.54 5.89
N ASP A 420 -32.08 10.49 5.61
CA ASP A 420 -30.81 10.57 4.89
C ASP A 420 -30.93 11.06 3.45
N PRO A 421 -31.70 10.38 2.56
CA PRO A 421 -31.85 10.86 1.20
C PRO A 421 -32.55 12.22 1.18
N VAL A 422 -33.43 12.52 2.14
CA VAL A 422 -34.03 13.85 2.28
C VAL A 422 -32.97 14.90 2.65
N ARG A 423 -32.04 14.58 3.54
CA ARG A 423 -30.94 15.45 3.97
C ARG A 423 -30.02 15.79 2.80
N LEU A 424 -29.66 14.79 2.00
CA LEU A 424 -28.83 14.98 0.82
C LEU A 424 -29.56 15.78 -0.28
N LEU A 425 -30.80 15.41 -0.63
CA LEU A 425 -31.58 16.16 -1.63
C LEU A 425 -31.83 17.61 -1.20
N GLY A 426 -32.05 17.84 0.10
CA GLY A 426 -32.15 19.18 0.67
C GLY A 426 -30.86 19.98 0.51
N ARG A 427 -29.69 19.34 0.66
CA ARG A 427 -28.38 19.95 0.39
C ARG A 427 -28.22 20.27 -1.10
N LEU A 428 -28.43 19.30 -1.98
CA LEU A 428 -28.18 19.42 -3.42
C LEU A 428 -29.10 20.44 -4.11
N PHE A 429 -30.39 20.48 -3.74
CA PHE A 429 -31.40 21.26 -4.46
C PHE A 429 -32.08 22.35 -3.63
N GLY A 430 -32.02 22.26 -2.30
CA GLY A 430 -32.73 23.15 -1.39
C GLY A 430 -31.87 24.26 -0.77
N GLY A 431 -30.56 24.28 -1.04
CA GLY A 431 -29.62 25.17 -0.35
C GLY A 431 -29.41 24.78 1.12
N GLY A 432 -29.64 23.51 1.47
CA GLY A 432 -29.41 22.99 2.82
C GLY A 432 -27.95 23.12 3.28
N GLU A 433 -27.75 22.99 4.59
CA GLU A 433 -26.42 23.06 5.21
C GLU A 433 -25.49 21.96 4.68
N ILE A 434 -24.19 22.23 4.65
CA ILE A 434 -23.13 21.24 4.39
C ILE A 434 -23.36 20.01 5.28
N LEU A 435 -23.14 18.81 4.75
CA LEU A 435 -23.31 17.56 5.50
C LEU A 435 -22.36 17.52 6.71
N PRO A 436 -22.70 16.79 7.79
CA PRO A 436 -21.79 16.59 8.92
C PRO A 436 -20.44 16.01 8.47
N TYR A 437 -19.41 16.19 9.29
CA TYR A 437 -18.08 15.67 8.97
C TYR A 437 -18.08 14.13 8.97
N PRO A 438 -17.36 13.46 8.05
CA PRO A 438 -16.69 14.02 6.88
C PRO A 438 -17.69 14.58 5.87
N THR A 439 -17.52 15.79 5.34
CA THR A 439 -18.59 16.46 4.59
C THR A 439 -18.76 15.93 3.17
N GLU A 440 -19.77 16.41 2.41
CA GLU A 440 -19.92 16.08 0.99
C GLU A 440 -18.73 16.53 0.12
N LEU A 441 -17.88 17.41 0.65
CA LEU A 441 -16.71 17.96 -0.04
C LEU A 441 -15.40 17.29 0.40
N THR A 442 -15.40 16.55 1.50
CA THR A 442 -14.17 16.08 2.15
C THR A 442 -14.29 14.62 2.56
N ARG A 443 -13.24 13.81 2.37
CA ARG A 443 -13.18 12.46 2.95
C ARG A 443 -12.53 12.52 4.33
N GLY A 444 -13.05 11.77 5.28
CA GLY A 444 -12.58 11.71 6.66
C GLY A 444 -13.07 10.45 7.36
N PRO A 445 -12.55 10.12 8.56
CA PRO A 445 -13.10 9.05 9.36
C PRO A 445 -14.45 9.49 9.94
N ASP A 446 -15.27 8.52 10.34
CA ASP A 446 -16.39 8.87 11.20
C ASP A 446 -15.87 9.33 12.57
N LEU A 447 -16.38 10.47 13.04
CA LEU A 447 -16.10 10.99 14.37
C LEU A 447 -17.26 10.72 15.33
N THR A 448 -18.40 10.27 14.81
CA THR A 448 -19.56 9.85 15.59
C THR A 448 -19.33 8.41 16.04
N ALA A 449 -19.61 8.16 17.32
CA ALA A 449 -19.51 6.82 17.88
C ALA A 449 -20.86 6.14 17.78
N ASP A 450 -21.01 5.25 16.80
CA ASP A 450 -22.23 4.50 16.54
C ASP A 450 -21.90 3.11 15.94
N PRO A 451 -22.88 2.26 15.59
CA PRO A 451 -22.64 0.92 15.10
C PRO A 451 -22.54 0.82 13.57
N LEU A 452 -22.66 1.94 12.85
CA LEU A 452 -22.49 1.97 11.41
C LEU A 452 -20.99 1.87 11.09
N GLU A 453 -20.68 1.28 9.93
CA GLU A 453 -19.31 1.11 9.48
C GLU A 453 -19.22 1.32 7.97
N CYS A 454 -18.10 1.86 7.50
CA CYS A 454 -17.66 1.61 6.14
C CYS A 454 -16.89 0.29 6.08
N LEU A 455 -17.33 -0.62 5.21
CA LEU A 455 -16.53 -1.81 4.88
C LEU A 455 -15.38 -1.38 3.95
N ASP A 456 -14.13 -1.64 4.36
CA ASP A 456 -12.95 -1.46 3.50
C ASP A 456 -12.91 -2.47 2.33
#